data_AF-A0A1G0RLP4-F1
#
_entry.id   AF-A0A1G0RLP4-F1
#
_cell.length_a   1.000
_cell.length_b   1.000
_cell.length_c   1.000
_cell.angle_alpha   90.00
_cell.angle_beta   90.00
_cell.angle_gamma   90.00
#
_symmetry.space_group_name_H-M   'P 1'
#
loop_
_entity.id
_entity.type
_entity.pdbx_description
1 polymer ?
#
loop_
_entity_poly.entity_id
_entity_poly.type
_entity_poly.pdbx_seq_one_letter_code
_entity_poly.pdbx_strand_id
1 'polypeptide(L)'
;MEKTMEDNMKHFRTMYLIGAISTIAVLCGIVLDMMIGSITGGDLTSLPQTAVERFNQLNQNWILGLYNLDFLNLINQIILIPSVFSIYLVHKYDDNGYALLTLILFLIGTTIFITNNTALTMFELSKKYFTAVSAEQRNLIASAGEAMLAKGAHGSLSVFIGFALPTFANILLSHVMIKRRIFSKTTSIFGLVGNILMLLYIILVTFSPSVEKIAILIAMPGGLLVMSWMIMYMLKLLKLSFSEVTSYTT
;
A
#
# COMPACT_ATOMS: atom_id res chain seq x y z
N MET A 1 -25.44 2.77 -32.07
CA MET A 1 -25.81 2.41 -30.69
C MET A 1 -25.11 1.13 -30.26
N GLU A 2 -25.20 0.05 -31.04
CA GLU A 2 -24.55 -1.24 -30.77
C GLU A 2 -23.01 -1.17 -30.72
N LYS A 3 -22.36 -0.56 -31.73
CA LYS A 3 -20.90 -0.36 -31.77
C LYS A 3 -20.35 0.42 -30.56
N THR A 4 -21.08 1.45 -30.11
CA THR A 4 -20.71 2.27 -28.94
C THR A 4 -20.81 1.49 -27.63
N MET A 5 -21.77 0.56 -27.53
CA MET A 5 -21.95 -0.29 -26.36
C MET A 5 -20.87 -1.38 -26.29
N GLU A 6 -20.52 -1.96 -27.44
CA GLU A 6 -19.44 -2.94 -27.57
C GLU A 6 -18.07 -2.34 -27.22
N ASP A 7 -17.75 -1.14 -27.72
CA ASP A 7 -16.51 -0.42 -27.40
C ASP A 7 -16.40 -0.10 -25.90
N ASN A 8 -17.50 0.34 -25.27
CA ASN A 8 -17.54 0.61 -23.83
C ASN A 8 -17.30 -0.66 -22.99
N MET A 9 -17.85 -1.80 -23.40
CA MET A 9 -17.63 -3.07 -22.68
C MET A 9 -16.20 -3.59 -22.84
N LYS A 10 -15.61 -3.44 -24.02
CA LYS A 10 -14.20 -3.77 -24.25
C LYS A 10 -13.29 -2.91 -23.36
N HIS A 11 -13.63 -1.64 -23.18
CA HIS A 11 -12.91 -0.74 -22.27
C HIS A 11 -12.97 -1.20 -20.81
N PHE A 12 -14.15 -1.59 -20.29
CA PHE A 12 -14.26 -2.11 -18.92
C PHE A 12 -13.47 -3.40 -18.71
N ARG A 13 -13.48 -4.31 -19.68
CA ARG A 13 -12.71 -5.56 -19.61
C ARG A 13 -11.21 -5.29 -19.50
N THR A 14 -10.68 -4.38 -20.29
CA THR A 14 -9.27 -3.96 -20.20
C THR A 14 -8.95 -3.37 -18.83
N MET A 15 -9.83 -2.52 -18.28
CA MET A 15 -9.62 -1.97 -16.93
C MET A 15 -9.62 -3.06 -15.86
N TYR A 16 -10.53 -4.03 -15.92
CA TYR A 16 -10.53 -5.17 -14.99
C TYR A 16 -9.25 -6.00 -15.08
N LEU A 17 -8.73 -6.22 -16.29
CA LEU A 17 -7.46 -6.91 -16.50
C LEU A 17 -6.28 -6.13 -15.89
N ILE A 18 -6.20 -4.81 -16.15
CA ILE A 18 -5.16 -3.95 -15.57
C ILE A 18 -5.23 -4.00 -14.03
N GLY A 19 -6.43 -3.89 -13.45
CA GLY A 19 -6.63 -3.98 -12.00
C GLY A 19 -6.17 -5.32 -11.42
N ALA A 20 -6.44 -6.43 -12.13
CA ALA A 20 -5.96 -7.75 -11.73
C ALA A 20 -4.43 -7.86 -11.80
N ILE A 21 -3.80 -7.43 -12.91
CA ILE A 21 -2.34 -7.45 -13.08
C ILE A 21 -1.65 -6.59 -12.01
N SER A 22 -2.17 -5.38 -11.76
CA SER A 22 -1.75 -4.52 -10.66
C SER A 22 -1.79 -5.25 -9.32
N THR A 23 -2.87 -5.98 -9.05
CA THR A 23 -2.99 -6.72 -7.78
C THR A 23 -1.99 -7.87 -7.68
N ILE A 24 -1.73 -8.58 -8.78
CA ILE A 24 -0.70 -9.63 -8.83
C ILE A 24 0.67 -9.03 -8.53
N ALA A 25 1.02 -7.90 -9.15
CA ALA A 25 2.29 -7.21 -8.91
C ALA A 25 2.44 -6.80 -7.43
N VAL A 26 1.39 -6.26 -6.81
CA VAL A 26 1.40 -5.90 -5.38
C VAL A 26 1.52 -7.14 -4.49
N LEU A 27 0.80 -8.22 -4.79
CA LEU A 27 0.92 -9.48 -4.04
C LEU A 27 2.34 -10.04 -4.10
N CYS A 28 2.99 -10.01 -5.27
CA CYS A 28 4.41 -10.36 -5.40
C CYS A 28 5.30 -9.45 -4.55
N GLY A 29 5.01 -8.14 -4.54
CA GLY A 29 5.71 -7.16 -3.70
C GLY A 29 5.57 -7.45 -2.21
N ILE A 30 4.37 -7.80 -1.74
CA ILE A 30 4.10 -8.19 -0.33
C ILE A 30 4.86 -9.48 0.03
N VAL A 31 4.86 -10.49 -0.86
CA VAL A 31 5.62 -11.73 -0.63
C VAL A 31 7.12 -11.44 -0.57
N LEU A 32 7.63 -10.60 -1.47
CA LEU A 32 9.03 -10.18 -1.48
C LEU A 32 9.39 -9.41 -0.21
N ASP A 33 8.52 -8.53 0.29
CA ASP A 33 8.71 -7.82 1.55
C ASP A 33 8.81 -8.80 2.73
N MET A 34 7.89 -9.76 2.84
CA MET A 34 7.94 -10.80 3.88
C MET A 34 9.22 -11.64 3.81
N MET A 35 9.67 -11.99 2.60
CA MET A 35 10.91 -12.73 2.40
C MET A 35 12.12 -11.92 2.86
N ILE A 36 12.25 -10.67 2.43
CA ILE A 36 13.38 -9.81 2.81
C ILE A 36 13.36 -9.56 4.33
N GLY A 37 12.22 -9.18 4.90
CA GLY A 37 12.07 -8.94 6.34
C GLY A 37 12.42 -10.16 7.19
N SER A 38 12.11 -11.38 6.72
CA SER A 38 12.48 -12.61 7.42
C SER A 38 13.99 -12.90 7.37
N ILE A 39 14.67 -12.54 6.27
CA ILE A 39 16.12 -12.76 6.08
C ILE A 39 16.93 -11.72 6.87
N THR A 40 16.46 -10.47 6.93
CA THR A 40 17.14 -9.38 7.64
C THR A 40 16.89 -9.40 9.16
N GLY A 41 16.13 -10.40 9.65
CA GLY A 41 15.94 -10.66 11.07
C GLY A 41 14.81 -9.86 11.74
N GLY A 42 14.12 -8.98 11.01
CA GLY A 42 12.95 -8.22 11.49
C GLY A 42 13.20 -7.30 12.71
N ASP A 43 14.40 -7.30 13.27
CA ASP A 43 14.74 -6.52 14.44
C ASP A 43 15.02 -5.08 14.03
N LEU A 44 14.01 -4.22 14.20
CA LEU A 44 14.08 -2.80 13.89
C LEU A 44 15.18 -2.10 14.70
N THR A 45 15.62 -2.67 15.84
CA THR A 45 16.72 -2.13 16.65
C THR A 45 18.10 -2.40 16.05
N SER A 46 18.22 -3.41 15.19
CA SER A 46 19.44 -3.72 14.44
C SER A 46 19.64 -2.84 13.21
N LEU A 47 18.60 -2.09 12.81
CA LEU A 47 18.68 -1.16 11.71
C LEU A 47 19.50 0.08 12.11
N PRO A 48 20.18 0.72 11.15
CA PRO A 48 20.73 2.06 11.31
C PRO A 48 19.72 3.03 11.95
N GLN A 49 20.05 3.59 13.12
CA GLN A 49 19.13 4.46 13.86
C GLN A 49 19.36 5.93 13.54
N THR A 50 20.58 6.29 13.14
CA THR A 50 20.93 7.67 12.81
C THR A 50 20.91 7.92 11.30
N ALA A 51 20.76 9.19 10.92
CA ALA A 51 20.81 9.63 9.53
C ALA A 51 22.14 9.26 8.88
N VAL A 52 23.26 9.41 9.59
CA VAL A 52 24.59 9.10 9.07
C VAL A 52 24.75 7.60 8.82
N GLU A 53 24.28 6.74 9.73
CA GLU A 53 24.30 5.29 9.50
C GLU A 53 23.40 4.89 8.33
N ARG A 54 22.24 5.55 8.16
CA ARG A 54 21.36 5.35 7.00
C ARG A 54 22.02 5.80 5.70
N PHE A 55 22.74 6.92 5.71
CA PHE A 55 23.53 7.35 4.56
C PHE A 55 24.63 6.34 4.23
N ASN A 56 25.35 5.82 5.23
CA ASN A 56 26.33 4.76 5.02
C ASN A 56 25.68 3.52 4.37
N GLN A 57 24.52 3.09 4.86
CA GLN A 57 23.77 1.97 4.27
C GLN A 57 23.38 2.26 2.81
N LEU A 58 22.83 3.44 2.53
CA LEU A 58 22.43 3.86 1.19
C LEU A 58 23.63 3.97 0.23
N ASN A 59 24.81 4.32 0.74
CA ASN A 59 26.04 4.40 -0.05
C ASN A 59 26.63 3.01 -0.34
N GLN A 60 26.57 2.08 0.62
CA GLN A 60 27.09 0.72 0.47
C GLN A 60 26.15 -0.19 -0.33
N ASN A 61 24.84 -0.12 -0.04
CA ASN A 61 23.79 -0.89 -0.68
C ASN A 61 22.51 -0.06 -0.76
N TRP A 62 22.40 0.73 -1.84
CA TRP A 62 21.28 1.63 -2.05
C TRP A 62 19.92 0.91 -2.13
N ILE A 63 19.88 -0.31 -2.67
CA ILE A 63 18.64 -1.09 -2.79
C ILE A 63 18.11 -1.46 -1.40
N LEU A 64 18.98 -2.00 -0.54
CA LEU A 64 18.62 -2.33 0.84
C LEU A 64 18.28 -1.08 1.66
N GLY A 65 19.03 0.01 1.47
CA GLY A 65 18.75 1.29 2.13
C GLY A 65 17.37 1.85 1.75
N LEU A 66 16.99 1.81 0.47
CA LEU A 66 15.65 2.22 0.03
C LEU A 66 14.55 1.30 0.57
N TYR A 67 14.79 -0.01 0.57
CA TYR A 67 13.86 -1.00 1.12
C TYR A 67 13.55 -0.69 2.60
N ASN A 68 14.58 -0.48 3.43
CA ASN A 68 14.43 -0.15 4.85
C ASN A 68 13.83 1.25 5.12
N LEU A 69 13.60 2.05 4.07
CA LEU A 69 12.92 3.35 4.13
C LEU A 69 11.53 3.29 3.47
N ASP A 70 10.92 2.09 3.44
CA ASP A 70 9.56 1.87 2.94
C ASP A 70 9.37 2.07 1.42
N PHE A 71 10.46 2.09 0.64
CA PHE A 71 10.34 2.39 -0.79
C PHE A 71 9.54 1.33 -1.56
N LEU A 72 9.68 0.04 -1.21
CA LEU A 72 8.88 -1.02 -1.80
C LEU A 72 7.38 -0.83 -1.53
N ASN A 73 7.03 -0.44 -0.30
CA ASN A 73 5.65 -0.17 0.09
C ASN A 73 5.07 1.03 -0.66
N LEU A 74 5.88 2.06 -0.89
CA LEU A 74 5.51 3.19 -1.76
C LEU A 74 5.16 2.74 -3.18
N ILE A 75 6.01 1.91 -3.78
CA ILE A 75 5.78 1.40 -5.13
C ILE A 75 4.52 0.53 -5.18
N ASN A 76 4.35 -0.37 -4.21
CA ASN A 76 3.14 -1.20 -4.08
C ASN A 76 1.88 -0.36 -3.95
N GLN A 77 1.91 0.70 -3.13
CA GLN A 77 0.78 1.60 -2.93
C GLN A 77 0.36 2.30 -4.23
N ILE A 78 1.31 2.72 -5.07
CA ILE A 78 1.04 3.31 -6.38
C ILE A 78 0.45 2.27 -7.33
N ILE A 79 1.07 1.10 -7.43
CA ILE A 79 0.65 0.02 -8.34
C ILE A 79 -0.76 -0.49 -7.99
N LEU A 80 -1.21 -0.33 -6.74
CA LEU A 80 -2.54 -0.75 -6.30
C LEU A 80 -3.67 0.16 -6.81
N ILE A 81 -3.39 1.39 -7.24
CA ILE A 81 -4.41 2.36 -7.71
C ILE A 81 -5.34 1.79 -8.80
N PRO A 82 -4.83 1.17 -9.89
CA PRO A 82 -5.70 0.61 -10.93
C PRO A 82 -6.60 -0.51 -10.41
N SER A 83 -6.17 -1.25 -9.38
CA SER A 83 -7.00 -2.30 -8.76
C SER A 83 -8.23 -1.71 -8.07
N VAL A 84 -8.03 -0.70 -7.23
CA VAL A 84 -9.12 0.00 -6.54
C VAL A 84 -10.05 0.69 -7.53
N PHE A 85 -9.47 1.31 -8.57
CA PHE A 85 -10.24 1.91 -9.66
C PHE A 85 -11.11 0.87 -10.39
N SER A 86 -10.58 -0.31 -10.68
CA SER A 86 -11.35 -1.39 -11.32
C SER A 86 -12.49 -1.88 -10.43
N ILE A 87 -12.31 -1.96 -9.12
CA ILE A 87 -13.40 -2.31 -8.18
C ILE A 87 -14.47 -1.21 -8.14
N TYR A 88 -14.07 0.07 -8.22
CA TYR A 88 -15.01 1.17 -8.39
C TYR A 88 -15.84 1.01 -9.67
N LEU A 89 -15.19 0.70 -10.80
CA LEU A 89 -15.88 0.49 -12.08
C LEU A 89 -16.90 -0.65 -12.03
N VAL A 90 -16.63 -1.70 -11.25
CA VAL A 90 -17.59 -2.79 -11.03
C VAL A 90 -18.87 -2.31 -10.34
N HIS A 91 -18.81 -1.30 -9.48
CA HIS A 91 -19.93 -0.84 -8.66
C HIS A 91 -20.51 0.52 -9.08
N LYS A 92 -19.94 1.18 -10.09
CA LYS A 92 -20.28 2.57 -10.46
C LYS A 92 -21.73 2.81 -10.86
N TYR A 93 -22.47 1.77 -11.25
CA TYR A 93 -23.87 1.89 -11.65
C TYR A 93 -24.87 1.59 -10.52
N ASP A 94 -24.43 0.94 -9.44
CA ASP A 94 -25.31 0.48 -8.35
C ASP A 94 -25.02 1.16 -7.00
N ASP A 95 -23.74 1.33 -6.67
CA ASP A 95 -23.27 1.89 -5.38
C ASP A 95 -22.27 3.03 -5.60
N ASN A 96 -22.54 3.83 -6.62
CA ASN A 96 -21.62 4.86 -7.12
C ASN A 96 -21.09 5.77 -6.01
N GLY A 97 -21.95 6.21 -5.08
CA GLY A 97 -21.55 7.12 -3.99
C GLY A 97 -20.50 6.51 -3.06
N TYR A 98 -20.72 5.31 -2.53
CA TYR A 98 -19.78 4.66 -1.60
C TYR A 98 -18.53 4.14 -2.33
N ALA A 99 -18.68 3.63 -3.55
CA ALA A 99 -17.54 3.19 -4.36
C ALA A 99 -16.63 4.37 -4.76
N LEU A 100 -17.22 5.51 -5.15
CA LEU A 100 -16.48 6.73 -5.48
C LEU A 100 -15.81 7.34 -4.23
N LEU A 101 -16.53 7.42 -3.11
CA LEU A 101 -15.96 7.89 -1.84
C LEU A 101 -14.74 7.05 -1.45
N THR A 102 -14.86 5.73 -1.58
CA THR A 102 -13.75 4.80 -1.30
C THR A 102 -12.54 5.08 -2.19
N LEU A 103 -12.75 5.25 -3.49
CA LEU A 103 -11.68 5.59 -4.43
C LEU A 103 -11.01 6.93 -4.08
N ILE A 104 -11.80 7.96 -3.76
CA ILE A 104 -11.29 9.27 -3.37
C ILE A 104 -10.43 9.18 -2.11
N LEU A 105 -10.92 8.50 -1.06
CA LEU A 105 -10.18 8.33 0.18
C LEU A 105 -8.89 7.52 -0.03
N PHE A 106 -8.94 6.47 -0.86
CA PHE A 106 -7.77 5.69 -1.21
C PHE A 106 -6.71 6.53 -1.93
N LEU A 107 -7.12 7.36 -2.90
CA LEU A 107 -6.21 8.24 -3.65
C LEU A 107 -5.61 9.34 -2.78
N ILE A 108 -6.41 9.97 -1.91
CA ILE A 108 -5.92 10.97 -0.94
C ILE A 108 -4.92 10.31 0.01
N GLY A 109 -5.28 9.16 0.60
CA GLY A 109 -4.39 8.42 1.49
C GLY A 109 -3.08 8.02 0.81
N THR A 110 -3.16 7.53 -0.43
CA THR A 110 -1.99 7.18 -1.25
C THR A 110 -1.11 8.41 -1.52
N THR A 111 -1.70 9.56 -1.80
CA THR A 111 -0.95 10.81 -2.03
C THR A 111 -0.22 11.24 -0.75
N ILE A 112 -0.89 11.16 0.41
CA ILE A 112 -0.29 11.46 1.71
C ILE A 112 0.85 10.46 2.01
N PHE A 113 0.64 9.16 1.74
CA PHE A 113 1.66 8.14 1.89
C PHE A 113 2.92 8.47 1.09
N ILE A 114 2.76 8.75 -0.22
CA ILE A 114 3.88 9.03 -1.14
C ILE A 114 4.63 10.29 -0.71
N THR A 115 3.90 11.37 -0.39
CA THR A 115 4.51 12.67 -0.04
C THR A 115 5.16 12.66 1.36
N ASN A 116 4.76 11.73 2.22
CA ASN A 116 5.35 11.57 3.54
C ASN A 116 6.53 10.58 3.57
N ASN A 117 6.64 9.67 2.60
CA ASN A 117 7.78 8.77 2.48
C ASN A 117 9.08 9.55 2.19
N THR A 118 10.17 9.18 2.87
CA THR A 118 11.45 9.91 2.80
C THR A 118 12.56 9.14 2.08
N ALA A 119 12.30 7.97 1.49
CA ALA A 119 13.31 7.08 0.92
C ALA A 119 14.19 7.77 -0.14
N LEU A 120 13.57 8.38 -1.15
CA LEU A 120 14.30 9.05 -2.23
C LEU A 120 15.02 10.32 -1.73
N THR A 121 14.40 11.07 -0.82
CA THR A 121 15.04 12.25 -0.20
C THR A 121 16.26 11.85 0.61
N MET A 122 16.18 10.80 1.43
CA MET A 122 17.31 10.25 2.18
C MET A 122 18.42 9.75 1.26
N PHE A 123 18.08 9.15 0.12
CA PHE A 123 19.07 8.74 -0.88
C PHE A 123 19.80 9.93 -1.51
N GLU A 124 19.09 11.03 -1.80
CA GLU A 124 19.69 12.26 -2.27
C GLU A 124 20.59 12.90 -1.21
N LEU A 125 20.12 12.98 0.05
CA LEU A 125 20.91 13.50 1.17
C LEU A 125 22.16 12.66 1.41
N SER A 126 22.07 11.34 1.30
CA SER A 126 23.22 10.44 1.37
C SER A 126 24.28 10.81 0.35
N LYS A 127 23.91 11.00 -0.92
CA LYS A 127 24.86 11.43 -1.96
C LYS A 127 25.52 12.75 -1.61
N LYS A 128 24.72 13.74 -1.19
CA LYS A 128 25.23 15.07 -0.78
C LYS A 128 26.21 14.95 0.39
N TYR A 129 25.93 14.10 1.36
CA TYR A 129 26.77 13.88 2.54
C TYR A 129 28.18 13.39 2.16
N PHE A 130 28.29 12.41 1.25
CA PHE A 130 29.59 11.88 0.82
C PHE A 130 30.34 12.79 -0.16
N THR A 131 29.66 13.71 -0.84
CA THR A 131 30.30 14.72 -1.70
C THR A 131 30.67 16.03 -0.99
N ALA A 132 30.22 16.21 0.25
CA ALA A 132 30.45 17.44 1.00
C ALA A 132 31.93 17.57 1.40
N VAL A 133 32.49 18.77 1.20
CA VAL A 133 33.92 19.04 1.39
C VAL A 133 34.23 19.43 2.85
N SER A 134 33.32 20.15 3.50
CA SER A 134 33.50 20.62 4.88
C SER A 134 32.76 19.76 5.91
N ALA A 135 33.23 19.79 7.16
CA ALA A 135 32.57 19.12 8.27
C ALA A 135 31.22 19.79 8.60
N GLU A 136 31.15 21.11 8.48
CA GLU A 136 29.95 21.91 8.70
C GLU A 136 28.84 21.51 7.72
N GLN A 137 29.18 21.35 6.43
CA GLN A 137 28.23 20.94 5.40
C GLN A 137 27.71 19.52 5.66
N ARG A 138 28.59 18.59 6.07
CA ARG A 138 28.18 17.22 6.46
C ARG A 138 27.23 17.23 7.64
N ASN A 139 27.49 18.04 8.66
CA ASN A 139 26.62 18.16 9.82
C ASN A 139 25.25 18.74 9.47
N LEU A 140 25.19 19.76 8.60
CA LEU A 140 23.91 20.28 8.11
C LEU A 140 23.08 19.23 7.36
N ILE A 141 23.73 18.42 6.53
CA ILE A 141 23.06 17.33 5.79
C ILE A 141 22.60 16.21 6.73
N ALA A 142 23.43 15.85 7.72
CA ALA A 142 23.05 14.89 8.76
C ALA A 142 21.81 15.35 9.53
N SER A 143 21.76 16.60 9.97
CA SER A 143 20.59 17.17 10.64
C SER A 143 19.33 17.16 9.76
N ALA A 144 19.46 17.43 8.46
CA ALA A 144 18.35 17.29 7.52
C ALA A 144 17.89 15.83 7.40
N GLY A 145 18.82 14.87 7.43
CA GLY A 145 18.52 13.45 7.46
C GLY A 145 17.77 13.03 8.74
N GLU A 146 18.16 13.54 9.91
CA GLU A 146 17.46 13.26 11.17
C GLU A 146 16.00 13.74 11.12
N ALA A 147 15.76 14.92 10.54
CA ALA A 147 14.40 15.40 10.30
C ALA A 147 13.61 14.48 9.35
N MET A 148 14.26 13.91 8.33
CA MET A 148 13.62 12.95 7.42
C MET A 148 13.35 11.59 8.07
N LEU A 149 14.20 11.14 9.00
CA LEU A 149 13.93 9.95 9.80
C LEU A 149 12.76 10.18 10.74
N ALA A 150 12.72 11.31 11.45
CA ALA A 150 11.58 11.66 12.30
C ALA A 150 10.27 11.73 11.50
N LYS A 151 10.30 12.24 10.26
CA LYS A 151 9.14 12.32 9.37
C LYS A 151 8.70 10.94 8.84
N GLY A 152 9.64 10.09 8.48
CA GLY A 152 9.38 8.82 7.77
C GLY A 152 9.45 7.57 8.64
N ALA A 153 9.75 7.68 9.93
CA ALA A 153 9.94 6.53 10.80
C ALA A 153 8.68 5.66 10.87
N HIS A 154 8.87 4.34 10.74
CA HIS A 154 7.80 3.37 10.97
C HIS A 154 7.19 3.57 12.34
N GLY A 155 5.86 3.58 12.40
CA GLY A 155 5.14 3.81 13.66
C GLY A 155 5.19 5.24 14.18
N SER A 156 5.85 6.18 13.50
CA SER A 156 5.80 7.59 13.91
C SER A 156 4.40 8.20 13.72
N LEU A 157 4.15 9.28 14.45
CA LEU A 157 2.92 10.07 14.31
C LEU A 157 2.76 10.67 12.91
N SER A 158 3.86 11.00 12.23
CA SER A 158 3.84 11.63 10.92
C SER A 158 3.37 10.69 9.81
N VAL A 159 3.70 9.40 9.89
CA VAL A 159 3.28 8.42 8.87
C VAL A 159 1.83 7.94 9.06
N PHE A 160 1.24 8.18 10.24
CA PHE A 160 -0.07 7.62 10.64
C PHE A 160 -1.15 7.78 9.58
N ILE A 161 -1.41 9.00 9.11
CA ILE A 161 -2.49 9.26 8.15
C ILE A 161 -2.22 8.58 6.79
N GLY A 162 -0.95 8.53 6.37
CA GLY A 162 -0.54 7.88 5.13
C GLY A 162 -0.82 6.38 5.14
N PHE A 163 -0.73 5.71 6.28
CA PHE A 163 -1.07 4.28 6.42
C PHE A 163 -2.55 4.05 6.76
N ALA A 164 -3.11 4.85 7.67
CA ALA A 164 -4.46 4.67 8.18
C ALA A 164 -5.53 4.95 7.12
N LEU A 165 -5.36 6.01 6.30
CA LEU A 165 -6.39 6.43 5.36
C LEU A 165 -6.58 5.44 4.18
N PRO A 166 -5.53 4.92 3.52
CA PRO A 166 -5.69 3.84 2.54
C PRO A 166 -6.27 2.57 3.15
N THR A 167 -5.84 2.21 4.37
CA THR A 167 -6.36 1.02 5.08
C THR A 167 -7.85 1.18 5.39
N PHE A 168 -8.26 2.36 5.84
CA PHE A 168 -9.68 2.68 6.06
C PHE A 168 -10.47 2.66 4.75
N ALA A 169 -9.91 3.18 3.66
CA ALA A 169 -10.53 3.06 2.35
C ALA A 169 -10.74 1.59 1.95
N ASN A 170 -9.78 0.70 2.24
CA ASN A 170 -9.94 -0.74 1.98
C ASN A 170 -11.03 -1.40 2.83
N ILE A 171 -11.29 -0.92 4.05
CA ILE A 171 -12.45 -1.33 4.87
C ILE A 171 -13.75 -0.96 4.15
N LEU A 172 -13.86 0.27 3.66
CA LEU A 172 -15.03 0.72 2.89
C LEU A 172 -15.17 -0.03 1.57
N LEU A 173 -14.06 -0.33 0.89
CA LEU A 173 -14.05 -1.14 -0.33
C LEU A 173 -14.63 -2.53 -0.07
N SER A 174 -14.23 -3.14 1.04
CA SER A 174 -14.74 -4.45 1.49
C SER A 174 -16.24 -4.40 1.79
N HIS A 175 -16.72 -3.28 2.35
CA HIS A 175 -18.14 -3.04 2.57
C HIS A 175 -18.92 -2.89 1.25
N VAL A 176 -18.40 -2.12 0.29
CA VAL A 176 -19.01 -1.95 -1.04
C VAL A 176 -19.19 -3.31 -1.74
N MET A 177 -18.22 -4.21 -1.59
CA MET A 177 -18.30 -5.56 -2.16
C MET A 177 -19.47 -6.43 -1.63
N ILE A 178 -20.13 -6.07 -0.51
CA ILE A 178 -21.22 -6.87 0.10
C ILE A 178 -22.52 -6.81 -0.71
N LYS A 179 -22.82 -5.66 -1.35
CA LYS A 179 -24.20 -5.33 -1.74
C LYS A 179 -24.79 -6.12 -2.92
N ARG A 180 -23.98 -6.74 -3.81
CA ARG A 180 -24.51 -7.33 -5.06
C ARG A 180 -24.06 -8.74 -5.46
N ARG A 181 -23.47 -9.56 -4.58
CA ARG A 181 -23.01 -10.95 -4.91
C ARG A 181 -22.06 -11.06 -6.12
N ILE A 182 -21.58 -9.94 -6.70
CA ILE A 182 -20.51 -9.95 -7.70
C ILE A 182 -19.25 -10.52 -7.03
N PHE A 183 -18.89 -9.94 -5.89
CA PHE A 183 -17.92 -10.51 -4.98
C PHE A 183 -18.62 -11.45 -4.00
N SER A 184 -17.89 -12.48 -3.57
CA SER A 184 -18.42 -13.41 -2.58
C SER A 184 -18.49 -12.73 -1.20
N LYS A 185 -19.43 -13.16 -0.36
CA LYS A 185 -19.51 -12.68 1.04
C LYS A 185 -18.21 -12.92 1.79
N THR A 186 -17.54 -14.05 1.51
CA THR A 186 -16.22 -14.37 2.07
C THR A 186 -15.16 -13.34 1.69
N THR A 187 -15.15 -12.87 0.43
CA THR A 187 -14.25 -11.80 -0.02
C THR A 187 -14.44 -10.56 0.84
N SER A 188 -15.68 -10.09 0.99
CA SER A 188 -15.97 -8.91 1.82
C SER A 188 -15.60 -9.09 3.29
N ILE A 189 -15.88 -10.25 3.89
CA ILE A 189 -15.55 -10.51 5.29
C ILE A 189 -14.04 -10.51 5.51
N PHE A 190 -13.28 -11.16 4.63
CA PHE A 190 -11.82 -11.23 4.75
C PHE A 190 -11.20 -9.84 4.62
N GLY A 191 -11.66 -9.05 3.66
CA GLY A 191 -11.20 -7.68 3.50
C GLY A 191 -11.58 -6.80 4.70
N LEU A 192 -12.80 -6.94 5.23
CA LEU A 192 -13.27 -6.15 6.36
C LEU A 192 -12.47 -6.47 7.63
N VAL A 193 -12.41 -7.75 8.01
CA VAL A 193 -11.70 -8.19 9.22
C VAL A 193 -10.20 -7.93 9.09
N GLY A 194 -9.61 -8.29 7.94
CA GLY A 194 -8.18 -8.09 7.69
C GLY A 194 -7.78 -6.62 7.80
N ASN A 195 -8.48 -5.72 7.11
CA ASN A 195 -8.13 -4.30 7.15
C ASN A 195 -8.47 -3.63 8.51
N ILE A 196 -9.47 -4.13 9.26
CA ILE A 196 -9.71 -3.67 10.64
C ILE A 196 -8.53 -4.05 11.55
N LEU A 197 -8.04 -5.30 11.47
CA LEU A 197 -6.87 -5.73 12.23
C LEU A 197 -5.63 -4.92 11.86
N MET A 198 -5.42 -4.64 10.57
CA MET A 198 -4.33 -3.78 10.09
C MET A 198 -4.46 -2.34 10.61
N LEU A 199 -5.68 -1.77 10.62
CA LEU A 199 -5.90 -0.42 11.14
C LEU A 199 -5.66 -0.36 12.65
N LEU A 200 -6.08 -1.38 13.39
CA LEU A 200 -5.79 -1.51 14.83
C LEU A 200 -4.29 -1.61 15.07
N TYR A 201 -3.56 -2.40 14.28
CA TYR A 201 -2.11 -2.46 14.34
C TYR A 201 -1.47 -1.07 14.14
N ILE A 202 -1.87 -0.33 13.10
CA ILE A 202 -1.35 1.01 12.82
C ILE A 202 -1.60 1.94 14.01
N ILE A 203 -2.81 1.94 14.58
CA ILE A 203 -3.15 2.76 15.76
C ILE A 203 -2.28 2.37 16.96
N LEU A 204 -2.13 1.07 17.24
CA LEU A 204 -1.38 0.59 18.40
C LEU A 204 0.11 0.94 18.30
N VAL A 205 0.74 0.67 17.16
CA VAL A 205 2.17 0.97 16.97
C VAL A 205 2.42 2.48 16.98
N THR A 206 1.50 3.28 16.44
CA THR A 206 1.65 4.75 16.41
C THR A 206 1.46 5.41 17.76
N PHE A 207 0.41 5.06 18.51
CA PHE A 207 0.03 5.77 19.72
C PHE A 207 0.46 5.06 21.01
N SER A 208 0.83 3.78 20.92
CA SER A 208 1.29 2.98 22.05
C SER A 208 2.49 2.09 21.68
N PRO A 209 3.66 2.66 21.36
CA PRO A 209 4.83 1.89 20.93
C PRO A 209 5.25 0.76 21.90
N SER A 210 4.97 0.92 23.21
CA SER A 210 5.26 -0.09 24.23
C SER A 210 4.55 -1.45 24.02
N VAL A 211 3.50 -1.50 23.18
CA VAL A 211 2.75 -2.73 22.89
C VAL A 211 3.05 -3.32 21.51
N GLU A 212 4.13 -2.88 20.85
CA GLU A 212 4.48 -3.30 19.48
C GLU A 212 4.44 -4.82 19.29
N LYS A 213 5.02 -5.60 20.21
CA LYS A 213 5.00 -7.07 20.14
C LYS A 213 3.58 -7.65 20.10
N ILE A 214 2.66 -7.07 20.87
CA ILE A 214 1.24 -7.46 20.87
C ILE A 214 0.58 -7.00 19.57
N ALA A 215 0.90 -5.80 19.10
CA ALA A 215 0.38 -5.27 17.85
C ALA A 215 0.76 -6.16 16.65
N ILE A 216 1.99 -6.68 16.60
CA ILE A 216 2.45 -7.61 15.57
C ILE A 216 1.61 -8.90 15.56
N LEU A 217 1.24 -9.44 16.73
CA LEU A 217 0.38 -10.63 16.83
C LEU A 217 -1.03 -10.39 16.27
N ILE A 218 -1.50 -9.14 16.27
CA ILE A 218 -2.77 -8.73 15.64
C ILE A 218 -2.57 -8.55 14.13
N ALA A 219 -1.43 -7.98 13.71
CA ALA A 219 -1.12 -7.70 12.32
C ALA A 219 -0.94 -8.97 11.49
N MET A 220 -0.30 -10.02 12.03
CA MET A 220 -0.05 -11.27 11.31
C MET A 220 -1.33 -11.90 10.70
N PRO A 221 -2.38 -12.21 11.49
CA PRO A 221 -3.63 -12.72 10.91
C PRO A 221 -4.32 -11.67 10.04
N GLY A 222 -4.20 -10.38 10.37
CA GLY A 222 -4.72 -9.28 9.55
C GLY A 222 -4.14 -9.27 8.14
N GLY A 223 -2.82 -9.31 8.01
CA GLY A 223 -2.09 -9.33 6.74
C GLY A 223 -2.46 -10.54 5.89
N LEU A 224 -2.54 -11.74 6.49
CA LEU A 224 -2.95 -12.96 5.78
C LEU A 224 -4.39 -12.88 5.25
N LEU A 225 -5.30 -12.30 6.04
CA LEU A 225 -6.68 -12.06 5.60
C LEU A 225 -6.74 -11.03 4.47
N VAL A 226 -5.96 -9.95 4.54
CA VAL A 226 -5.86 -8.95 3.47
C VAL A 226 -5.29 -9.58 2.20
N MET A 227 -4.22 -10.37 2.28
CA MET A 227 -3.67 -11.09 1.12
C MET A 227 -4.70 -12.04 0.49
N SER A 228 -5.42 -12.79 1.32
CA SER A 228 -6.48 -13.69 0.86
C SER A 228 -7.61 -12.91 0.18
N TRP A 229 -8.03 -11.79 0.76
CA TRP A 229 -8.99 -10.87 0.14
C TRP A 229 -8.51 -10.35 -1.21
N MET A 230 -7.23 -9.95 -1.30
CA MET A 230 -6.60 -9.51 -2.54
C MET A 230 -6.61 -10.57 -3.62
N ILE A 231 -6.25 -11.80 -3.28
CA ILE A 231 -6.31 -12.94 -4.21
C ILE A 231 -7.74 -13.15 -4.70
N MET A 232 -8.73 -13.13 -3.80
CA MET A 232 -10.12 -13.40 -4.16
C MET A 232 -10.70 -12.34 -5.09
N TYR A 233 -10.52 -11.03 -4.80
CA TYR A 233 -11.04 -10.00 -5.69
C TYR A 233 -10.24 -9.94 -7.00
N MET A 234 -8.94 -10.24 -6.98
CA MET A 234 -8.11 -10.32 -8.20
C MET A 234 -8.62 -11.41 -9.15
N LEU A 235 -8.89 -12.62 -8.64
CA LEU A 235 -9.46 -13.71 -9.43
C LEU A 235 -10.82 -13.31 -10.00
N LYS A 236 -11.62 -12.55 -9.25
CA LYS A 236 -12.90 -12.04 -9.74
C LYS A 236 -12.72 -11.01 -10.86
N LEU A 237 -11.77 -10.07 -10.74
CA LEU A 237 -11.43 -9.11 -11.78
C LEU A 237 -10.94 -9.81 -13.06
N LEU A 238 -10.09 -10.83 -12.93
CA LEU A 238 -9.69 -11.67 -14.07
C LEU A 238 -10.91 -12.30 -14.75
N LYS A 239 -11.80 -12.93 -13.99
CA LYS A 239 -13.03 -13.52 -14.55
C LYS A 239 -13.90 -12.49 -15.28
N LEU A 240 -14.06 -11.29 -14.75
CA LEU A 240 -14.81 -10.19 -15.40
C LEU A 240 -14.12 -9.66 -16.66
N SER A 241 -12.79 -9.74 -16.74
CA SER A 241 -12.05 -9.35 -17.94
C SER A 241 -12.25 -10.33 -19.11
N PHE A 242 -12.59 -11.58 -18.82
CA PHE A 242 -12.81 -12.64 -19.81
C PHE A 242 -14.28 -12.99 -20.07
N SER A 243 -15.25 -12.42 -19.34
CA SER A 243 -16.67 -12.71 -19.57
C SER A 243 -17.15 -12.19 -20.93
N GLU A 244 -17.85 -13.04 -21.69
CA GLU A 244 -18.50 -12.69 -22.95
C GLU A 244 -19.76 -11.84 -22.73
N VAL A 245 -20.14 -11.11 -23.79
CA VAL A 245 -21.18 -10.06 -23.84
C VAL A 245 -22.59 -10.55 -23.48
N THR A 246 -22.83 -11.85 -23.38
CA THR A 246 -24.17 -12.46 -23.46
C THR A 246 -24.95 -12.57 -22.14
N SER A 247 -24.44 -12.09 -21.00
CA SER A 247 -25.09 -12.33 -19.69
C SER A 247 -25.74 -11.12 -19.00
N TYR A 248 -25.85 -9.97 -19.68
CA TYR A 248 -26.56 -8.80 -19.13
C TYR A 248 -27.97 -8.57 -19.73
N THR A 249 -28.43 -9.48 -20.59
CA THR A 249 -29.79 -9.52 -21.11
C THR A 249 -30.50 -10.76 -20.56
N THR A 250 -30.91 -10.74 -19.30
CA THR A 250 -32.14 -11.36 -18.80
C THR A 250 -32.43 -10.93 -17.37
#